data_AF-A0A7K0ZQG6-F1
#
_entry.id   AF-A0A7K0ZQG6-F1
#
_cell.length_a   1.000
_cell.length_b   1.000
_cell.length_c   1.000
_cell.angle_alpha   90.00
_cell.angle_beta   90.00
_cell.angle_gamma   90.00
#
_symmetry.space_group_name_H-M   'P 1'
#
loop_
_entity.id
_entity.type
_entity.pdbx_description
1 polymer ?
#
loop_
_entity_poly.entity_id
_entity_poly.type
_entity_poly.pdbx_seq_one_letter_code
_entity_poly.pdbx_strand_id
1 'polypeptide(L)'
;MAPPWSKCPQWFDTAMRFWPESQWPIIDHILHRESRCLVDAFNPKDTNGKPSYSLFQVNAFWCSPVEFYAGGFLQEKRILSTCDDLFDVEKQFAAARAIYVEGLTRHGYGWRSWGLRPTFKPETVL
;
A
#
# COMPACT_ATOMS: atom_id res chain seq x y z
N MET A 1 1.90 -15.12 13.83
CA MET A 1 1.56 -14.11 14.87
C MET A 1 2.48 -12.92 14.70
N ALA A 2 1.93 -11.72 14.80
CA ALA A 2 2.70 -10.49 14.66
C ALA A 2 3.79 -10.36 15.76
N PRO A 3 4.97 -9.83 15.43
CA PRO A 3 5.97 -9.46 16.43
C PRO A 3 5.42 -8.45 17.46
N PRO A 4 5.84 -8.50 18.74
CA PRO A 4 5.30 -7.63 19.79
C PRO A 4 5.49 -6.13 19.58
N TRP A 5 6.49 -5.72 18.79
CA TRP A 5 6.76 -4.31 18.45
C TRP A 5 5.86 -3.76 17.33
N SER A 6 5.02 -4.60 16.72
CA SER A 6 4.16 -4.19 15.60
C SER A 6 3.16 -3.13 16.06
N LYS A 7 3.02 -2.06 15.28
CA LYS A 7 2.07 -0.97 15.53
C LYS A 7 0.66 -1.30 15.02
N CYS A 8 0.57 -2.14 13.99
CA CYS A 8 -0.67 -2.61 13.38
C CYS A 8 -0.76 -4.16 13.37
N PRO A 9 -0.61 -4.83 14.52
CA PRO A 9 -0.49 -6.30 14.59
C PRO A 9 -1.71 -7.05 14.04
N GLN A 10 -2.90 -6.43 14.07
CA GLN A 10 -4.14 -7.02 13.57
C GLN A 10 -4.11 -7.32 12.06
N TRP A 11 -3.19 -6.71 11.32
CA TRP A 11 -3.07 -6.90 9.87
C TRP A 11 -1.94 -7.85 9.45
N PHE A 12 -1.19 -8.42 10.40
CA PHE A 12 -0.05 -9.29 10.11
C PHE A 12 -0.45 -10.52 9.30
N ASP A 13 -1.45 -11.27 9.74
CA ASP A 13 -1.84 -12.52 9.09
C ASP A 13 -2.38 -12.28 7.67
N THR A 14 -3.06 -11.16 7.44
CA THR A 14 -3.47 -10.74 6.09
C THR A 14 -2.26 -10.38 5.24
N ALA A 15 -1.32 -9.60 5.77
CA ALA A 15 -0.12 -9.22 5.03
C ALA A 15 0.69 -10.45 4.56
N MET A 16 0.79 -11.50 5.37
CA MET A 16 1.52 -12.73 5.04
C MET A 16 0.92 -13.50 3.85
N ARG A 17 -0.33 -13.25 3.47
CA ARG A 17 -0.96 -13.84 2.27
C ARG A 17 -0.38 -13.26 0.98
N PHE A 18 0.17 -12.05 1.05
CA PHE A 18 0.64 -11.29 -0.12
C PHE A 18 2.15 -11.05 -0.09
N TRP A 19 2.74 -10.97 1.10
CA TRP A 19 4.11 -10.50 1.30
C TRP A 19 4.94 -11.53 2.06
N PRO A 20 6.25 -11.64 1.76
CA PRO A 20 7.14 -12.37 2.63
C PRO A 20 7.27 -11.64 3.97
N GLU A 21 7.43 -12.40 5.05
CA GLU A 21 7.54 -11.89 6.43
C GLU A 21 8.62 -10.82 6.60
N SER A 22 9.71 -10.91 5.81
CA SER A 22 10.79 -9.92 5.80
C SER A 22 10.36 -8.50 5.43
N GLN A 23 9.20 -8.33 4.78
CA GLN A 23 8.64 -7.01 4.48
C GLN A 23 7.79 -6.44 5.62
N TRP A 24 7.41 -7.25 6.61
CA TRP A 24 6.50 -6.83 7.67
C TRP A 24 6.95 -5.55 8.40
N PRO A 25 8.23 -5.35 8.77
CA PRO A 25 8.64 -4.11 9.44
C PRO A 25 8.31 -2.84 8.64
N ILE A 26 8.43 -2.89 7.30
CA ILE A 26 8.12 -1.74 6.42
C ILE A 26 6.61 -1.60 6.24
N ILE A 27 5.90 -2.71 6.05
CA ILE A 27 4.44 -2.73 5.93
C ILE A 27 3.83 -2.12 7.21
N ASP A 28 4.16 -2.65 8.39
CA ASP A 28 3.69 -2.14 9.68
C ASP A 28 3.94 -0.63 9.85
N HIS A 29 5.15 -0.17 9.48
CA HIS A 29 5.47 1.25 9.46
C HIS A 29 4.54 2.06 8.56
N ILE A 30 4.31 1.60 7.32
CA ILE A 30 3.43 2.25 6.35
C ILE A 30 1.99 2.27 6.85
N LEU A 31 1.44 1.12 7.27
CA LEU A 31 0.07 1.03 7.79
C LEU A 31 -0.16 2.03 8.93
N HIS A 32 0.77 2.12 9.87
CA HIS A 32 0.66 3.06 10.98
C HIS A 32 0.83 4.51 10.54
N ARG A 33 1.79 4.81 9.66
CA ARG A 33 2.06 6.18 9.18
C ARG A 33 0.91 6.73 8.34
N GLU A 34 0.42 5.92 7.40
CA GLU A 34 -0.53 6.34 6.37
C GLU A 34 -1.97 6.39 6.89
N SER A 35 -2.38 5.44 7.73
CA SER A 35 -3.79 5.29 8.11
C SER A 35 -4.04 5.12 9.60
N ARG A 36 -2.99 5.05 10.43
CA ARG A 36 -3.12 4.62 11.83
C ARG A 36 -3.81 3.25 11.94
N CYS A 37 -3.51 2.36 10.99
CA CYS A 37 -4.06 1.02 10.89
C CYS A 37 -5.58 0.95 10.58
N LEU A 38 -6.21 2.03 10.11
CA LEU A 38 -7.64 2.11 9.80
C LEU A 38 -7.91 1.72 8.34
N VAL A 39 -8.79 0.73 8.13
CA VAL A 39 -9.13 0.20 6.79
C VAL A 39 -9.97 1.13 5.94
N ASP A 40 -10.67 2.05 6.58
CA ASP A 40 -11.56 3.04 5.99
C ASP A 40 -10.94 4.44 5.93
N ALA A 41 -9.65 4.58 6.27
CA ALA A 41 -8.95 5.85 6.17
C ALA A 41 -9.08 6.44 4.77
N PHE A 42 -9.55 7.68 4.66
CA PHE A 42 -9.79 8.32 3.37
C PHE A 42 -9.34 9.77 3.42
N ASN A 43 -8.45 10.13 2.49
CA ASN A 43 -8.02 11.51 2.30
C ASN A 43 -8.62 12.04 0.98
N PRO A 44 -9.68 12.85 1.01
CA PRO A 44 -10.35 13.33 -0.20
C PRO A 44 -9.53 14.31 -1.04
N LYS A 45 -8.50 14.93 -0.45
CA LYS A 45 -7.68 15.98 -1.08
C LYS A 45 -6.20 15.72 -0.84
N ASP A 46 -5.75 14.54 -1.25
CA ASP A 46 -4.32 14.23 -1.23
C ASP A 46 -3.57 14.96 -2.36
N THR A 47 -2.25 14.83 -2.35
CA THR A 47 -1.30 15.38 -3.30
C THR A 47 -1.77 15.16 -4.74
N ASN A 48 -1.66 16.20 -5.57
CA ASN A 48 -2.14 16.25 -6.96
C ASN A 48 -3.67 16.28 -7.13
N GLY A 49 -4.43 16.56 -6.06
CA GLY A 49 -5.88 16.79 -6.13
C GLY A 49 -6.72 15.52 -6.31
N LYS A 50 -6.10 14.35 -6.19
CA LYS A 50 -6.77 13.04 -6.22
C LYS A 50 -6.86 12.47 -4.80
N PRO A 51 -7.92 11.72 -4.47
CA PRO A 51 -8.04 11.13 -3.14
C PRO A 51 -7.06 9.97 -2.90
N SER A 52 -6.78 9.66 -1.65
CA SER A 52 -6.03 8.48 -1.22
C SER A 52 -6.87 7.61 -0.29
N TYR A 53 -6.76 6.28 -0.48
CA TYR A 53 -7.66 5.32 0.13
C TYR A 53 -6.93 4.36 1.07
N SER A 54 -7.61 4.03 2.15
CA SER A 54 -7.41 2.85 3.00
C SER A 54 -6.06 2.77 3.72
N LEU A 55 -5.71 1.56 4.17
CA LEU A 55 -4.55 1.26 5.00
C LEU A 55 -3.22 1.84 4.47
N PHE A 56 -3.03 1.74 3.15
CA PHE A 56 -1.80 2.13 2.48
C PHE A 56 -1.84 3.55 1.90
N GLN A 57 -2.95 4.29 2.07
CA GLN A 57 -3.20 5.57 1.40
C GLN A 57 -2.85 5.51 -0.09
N VAL A 58 -3.42 4.53 -0.80
CA VAL A 58 -3.22 4.38 -2.24
C VAL A 58 -3.87 5.55 -2.94
N ASN A 59 -3.06 6.40 -3.58
CA ASN A 59 -3.57 7.54 -4.36
C ASN A 59 -4.39 7.08 -5.57
N ALA A 60 -5.48 7.78 -5.87
CA ALA A 60 -6.38 7.44 -6.97
C ALA A 60 -5.70 7.41 -8.34
N PHE A 61 -4.52 8.03 -8.49
CA PHE A 61 -3.66 7.85 -9.65
C PHE A 61 -3.45 6.38 -10.04
N TRP A 62 -3.37 5.47 -9.06
CA TRP A 62 -3.16 4.04 -9.32
C TRP A 62 -4.41 3.29 -9.76
N CYS A 63 -5.60 3.79 -9.42
CA CYS A 63 -6.89 3.14 -9.71
C CYS A 63 -7.80 3.96 -10.64
N SER A 64 -7.33 5.09 -11.19
CA SER A 64 -8.09 5.91 -12.14
C SER A 64 -7.41 5.94 -13.51
N PRO A 65 -8.16 6.19 -14.59
CA PRO A 65 -7.59 6.45 -15.90
C PRO A 65 -6.50 7.53 -15.86
N VAL A 66 -5.37 7.24 -16.51
CA VAL A 66 -4.26 8.15 -16.77
C VAL A 66 -3.75 7.92 -18.20
N GLU A 67 -2.93 8.83 -18.73
CA GLU A 67 -2.44 8.79 -20.13
C GLU A 67 -1.91 7.42 -20.57
N PHE A 68 -1.22 6.71 -19.67
CA PHE A 68 -0.62 5.40 -19.96
C PHE A 68 -1.51 4.20 -19.63
N TYR A 69 -2.59 4.41 -18.87
CA TYR A 69 -3.46 3.34 -18.39
C TYR A 69 -4.92 3.77 -18.53
N ALA A 70 -5.56 3.40 -19.64
CA ALA A 70 -6.91 3.84 -19.96
C ALA A 70 -7.95 3.40 -18.92
N GLY A 71 -7.72 2.26 -18.27
CA GLY A 71 -8.52 1.80 -17.13
C GLY A 71 -7.93 2.16 -15.76
N GLY A 72 -6.69 2.68 -15.70
CA GLY A 72 -5.87 2.79 -14.50
C GLY A 72 -5.08 1.51 -14.21
N PHE A 73 -3.88 1.67 -13.64
CA PHE A 73 -2.91 0.58 -13.45
C PHE A 73 -3.51 -0.64 -12.73
N LEU A 74 -4.22 -0.42 -11.62
CA LEU A 74 -4.76 -1.51 -10.80
C LEU A 74 -5.93 -2.26 -11.45
N GLN A 75 -6.70 -1.59 -12.32
CA GLN A 75 -7.74 -2.23 -13.14
C GLN A 75 -7.12 -3.10 -14.24
N GLU A 76 -6.06 -2.61 -14.90
CA GLU A 76 -5.37 -3.39 -15.94
C GLU A 76 -4.69 -4.64 -15.37
N LYS A 77 -4.24 -4.57 -14.10
CA LYS A 77 -3.76 -5.73 -13.34
C LYS A 77 -4.89 -6.65 -12.84
N ARG A 78 -6.16 -6.31 -13.06
CA ARG A 78 -7.36 -7.03 -12.59
C ARG A 78 -7.39 -7.22 -11.06
N ILE A 79 -6.81 -6.28 -10.33
CA ILE A 79 -6.83 -6.28 -8.86
C ILE A 79 -8.08 -5.55 -8.37
N LEU A 80 -8.41 -4.44 -9.02
CA LEU A 80 -9.59 -3.63 -8.74
C LEU A 80 -10.49 -3.57 -9.97
N SER A 81 -11.79 -3.44 -9.74
CA SER A 81 -12.75 -3.02 -10.77
C SER A 81 -12.95 -1.49 -10.73
N THR A 82 -12.94 -0.90 -9.54
CA THR A 82 -13.02 0.55 -9.29
C THR A 82 -12.13 0.94 -8.10
N CYS A 83 -11.92 2.24 -7.85
CA CYS A 83 -11.19 2.68 -6.66
C CYS A 83 -11.87 2.29 -5.33
N ASP A 84 -13.20 2.12 -5.30
CA ASP A 84 -13.93 1.76 -4.07
C ASP A 84 -13.57 0.36 -3.56
N ASP A 85 -13.08 -0.50 -4.45
CA ASP A 85 -12.52 -1.80 -4.08
C ASP A 85 -11.33 -1.68 -3.12
N LEU A 86 -10.69 -0.51 -2.99
CA LEU A 86 -9.67 -0.27 -1.98
C LEU A 86 -10.24 -0.23 -0.55
N PHE A 87 -11.55 -0.34 -0.33
CA PHE A 87 -12.10 -0.57 1.01
C PHE A 87 -12.23 -2.06 1.36
N ASP A 88 -11.97 -2.97 0.41
CA ASP A 88 -11.80 -4.40 0.69
C ASP A 88 -10.37 -4.69 1.14
N VAL A 89 -10.20 -5.27 2.33
CA VAL A 89 -8.88 -5.43 2.96
C VAL A 89 -7.93 -6.29 2.13
N GLU A 90 -8.40 -7.38 1.52
CA GLU A 90 -7.53 -8.25 0.71
C GLU A 90 -7.07 -7.51 -0.56
N LYS A 91 -7.97 -6.74 -1.18
CA LYS A 91 -7.63 -5.90 -2.33
C LYS A 91 -6.66 -4.78 -1.98
N GLN A 92 -6.71 -4.21 -0.77
CA GLN A 92 -5.72 -3.22 -0.30
C GLN A 92 -4.29 -3.78 -0.30
N PHE A 93 -4.10 -4.97 0.29
CA PHE A 93 -2.79 -5.61 0.34
C PHE A 93 -2.31 -6.08 -1.04
N ALA A 94 -3.21 -6.60 -1.87
CA ALA A 94 -2.92 -6.95 -3.26
C ALA A 94 -2.49 -5.73 -4.09
N ALA A 95 -3.20 -4.61 -3.97
CA ALA A 95 -2.90 -3.37 -4.65
C ALA A 95 -1.53 -2.79 -4.23
N ALA A 96 -1.27 -2.74 -2.92
CA ALA A 96 0.03 -2.29 -2.40
C ALA A 96 1.18 -3.16 -2.96
N ARG A 97 0.99 -4.48 -3.04
CA ARG A 97 1.98 -5.39 -3.62
C ARG A 97 2.24 -5.11 -5.09
N ALA A 98 1.19 -4.87 -5.88
CA ALA A 98 1.34 -4.56 -7.29
C ALA A 98 2.10 -3.25 -7.53
N ILE A 99 1.81 -2.22 -6.75
CA ILE A 99 2.52 -0.93 -6.81
C ILE A 99 3.99 -1.10 -6.42
N TYR A 100 4.27 -1.89 -5.38
CA TYR A 100 5.64 -2.22 -4.98
C TYR A 100 6.41 -2.96 -6.07
N VAL A 101 5.80 -3.97 -6.70
CA VAL A 101 6.42 -4.70 -7.80
C VAL A 101 6.68 -3.77 -8.98
N GLU A 102 5.75 -2.89 -9.32
CA GLU A 102 5.95 -1.89 -10.39
C GLU A 102 7.14 -0.97 -10.09
N GLY A 103 7.26 -0.48 -8.85
CA GLY A 103 8.40 0.33 -8.41
C GLY A 103 9.72 -0.43 -8.48
N LEU A 104 9.74 -1.71 -8.10
CA LEU A 104 10.92 -2.57 -8.27
C LEU A 104 11.29 -2.71 -9.75
N THR A 105 10.33 -3.04 -10.62
CA THR A 105 10.57 -3.27 -12.03
C THR A 105 11.04 -2.02 -12.77
N ARG A 106 10.44 -0.86 -12.50
CA ARG A 106 10.77 0.38 -13.22
C ARG A 106 11.96 1.13 -12.64
N HIS A 107 12.18 1.03 -11.33
CA HIS A 107 13.11 1.92 -10.61
C HIS A 107 14.09 1.18 -9.70
N GLY A 108 14.04 -0.16 -9.64
CA GLY A 108 14.86 -0.96 -8.74
C GLY A 108 14.48 -0.83 -7.26
N TYR A 109 13.38 -0.15 -6.94
CA TYR A 109 12.99 0.10 -5.54
C TYR A 109 11.46 0.22 -5.37
N GLY A 110 10.88 -0.77 -4.70
CA GLY A 110 9.42 -0.93 -4.64
C GLY A 110 8.70 0.03 -3.69
N TRP A 111 9.27 0.35 -2.54
CA TRP A 111 8.64 1.24 -1.55
C TRP A 111 8.69 2.73 -1.91
N ARG A 112 9.15 3.06 -3.13
CA ARG A 112 9.30 4.42 -3.62
C ARG A 112 7.99 5.22 -3.58
N SER A 113 6.87 4.58 -3.92
CA SER A 113 5.55 5.22 -3.99
C SER A 113 5.06 5.75 -2.64
N TRP A 114 5.62 5.24 -1.54
CA TRP A 114 5.40 5.70 -0.17
C TRP A 114 6.53 6.60 0.34
N GLY A 115 7.31 7.21 -0.55
CA GLY A 115 8.36 8.17 -0.18
C GLY A 115 9.52 7.60 0.65
N LEU A 116 9.59 6.28 0.84
CA LEU A 116 10.71 5.64 1.53
C LEU A 116 11.96 5.71 0.67
N ARG A 117 13.14 5.64 1.28
CA ARG A 117 14.44 5.56 0.58
C ARG A 117 15.01 4.14 0.70
N PRO A 118 15.85 3.66 -0.24
CA PRO A 118 16.45 2.33 -0.15
C PRO A 118 17.18 2.03 1.17
N THR A 119 17.69 3.06 1.83
CA THR A 119 18.39 2.97 3.13
C THR A 119 17.45 2.98 4.34
N PHE A 120 16.14 3.15 4.12
CA PHE A 120 15.16 3.21 5.19
C PHE A 120 15.12 1.89 5.97
N LYS A 121 15.24 2.01 7.29
CA LYS A 121 15.04 0.91 8.23
C LYS A 121 14.03 1.38 9.28
N PRO A 122 12.84 0.78 9.37
CA PRO A 122 11.90 1.11 10.41
C PRO A 122 12.48 0.69 11.77
N GLU A 123 12.23 1.51 12.79
CA GLU A 123 12.55 1.17 14.17
C GLU A 123 11.78 -0.09 14.56
N THR A 124 12.47 -1.21 14.65
CA THR A 124 11.98 -2.42 15.30
C THR A 124 12.50 -2.34 16.73
N VAL A 125 11.62 -2.08 17.68
CA VAL A 125 12.01 -2.06 19.09
C VAL A 125 12.34 -3.50 19.47
N LEU A 126 13.62 -3.75 19.78
CA LEU A 126 14.06 -4.95 20.49
C LEU A 126 13.78 -4.77 21.99
#